data_AF-A0A9D2TX67-F1
#
_entry.id   AF-A0A9D2TX67-F1
#
_cell.length_a   1.000
_cell.length_b   1.000
_cell.length_c   1.000
_cell.angle_alpha   90.00
_cell.angle_beta   90.00
_cell.angle_gamma   90.00
#
_symmetry.space_group_name_H-M   'P 1'
#
loop_
_entity.id
_entity.type
_entity.pdbx_description
1 polymer ?
#
loop_
_entity_poly.entity_id
_entity_poly.type
_entity_poly.pdbx_seq_one_letter_code
_entity_poly.pdbx_strand_id
1 'polypeptide(L)'
;AGHWNDLGAFYGTNHILEKVSEYFPNVQPRDLSEFEIGTIHETSLSVSHFAIDEDVPAFWDKNQENIEDRTENYRSMKLDQNYNALFCLTNHKEGSEELPRVLVFQGSYYNERLQYFQSAFQEYDAVHNYENLLDFDYYFNIFQPDCVILETAEYATNGAYFSYEGLDNKELNPVLDTEKYGDQLIELSQMDYSVTQDGNLVTISMDIPREAQRGYLIMGERQFDFSLDQESKTAECTTDIQYFQEDSAKVFFQ
;
A
#
# COMPACT_ATOMS: atom_id res chain seq x y z
N ALA A 1 -7.75 1.12 -27.01
CA ALA A 1 -7.84 1.93 -25.77
C ALA A 1 -8.45 1.08 -24.68
N GLY A 2 -7.65 0.66 -23.70
CA GLY A 2 -8.17 0.13 -22.43
C GLY A 2 -8.28 1.27 -21.41
N HIS A 3 -7.21 2.06 -21.30
CA HIS A 3 -7.07 3.14 -20.32
C HIS A 3 -7.94 4.37 -20.61
N TRP A 4 -8.44 4.98 -19.54
CA TRP A 4 -9.03 6.32 -19.59
C TRP A 4 -7.97 7.40 -19.91
N ASN A 5 -8.41 8.57 -20.33
CA ASN A 5 -7.56 9.76 -20.42
C ASN A 5 -7.53 10.53 -19.10
N ASP A 6 -6.76 11.62 -19.07
CA ASP A 6 -6.58 12.46 -17.87
C ASP A 6 -7.88 13.04 -17.32
N LEU A 7 -8.80 13.44 -18.21
CA LEU A 7 -10.11 13.93 -17.78
C LEU A 7 -10.94 12.83 -17.11
N GLY A 8 -10.91 11.61 -17.65
CA GLY A 8 -11.58 10.45 -17.05
C GLY A 8 -10.97 10.07 -15.70
N ALA A 9 -9.64 10.08 -15.61
CA ALA A 9 -8.93 9.82 -14.36
C ALA A 9 -9.24 10.87 -13.29
N PHE A 10 -9.30 12.15 -13.65
CA PHE A 10 -9.67 13.23 -12.73
C PHE A 10 -11.07 13.01 -12.13
N TYR A 11 -12.10 12.77 -12.96
CA TYR A 11 -13.46 12.55 -12.46
C TYR A 11 -13.61 11.23 -11.71
N GLY A 12 -12.94 10.16 -12.17
CA GLY A 12 -12.92 8.88 -11.46
C GLY A 12 -12.29 9.00 -10.08
N THR A 13 -11.16 9.70 -9.99
CA THR A 13 -10.49 10.00 -8.71
C THR A 13 -11.40 10.80 -7.80
N ASN A 14 -12.07 11.84 -8.31
CA ASN A 14 -12.95 12.66 -7.48
C ASN A 14 -14.12 11.87 -6.89
N HIS A 15 -14.70 10.90 -7.62
CA HIS A 15 -15.70 10.02 -7.02
C HIS A 15 -15.15 9.12 -5.89
N ILE A 16 -13.89 8.69 -5.99
CA ILE A 16 -13.22 7.98 -4.91
C ILE A 16 -13.03 8.92 -3.72
N LEU A 17 -12.54 10.14 -3.94
CA LEU A 17 -12.32 11.14 -2.88
C LEU A 17 -13.61 11.60 -2.21
N GLU A 18 -14.71 11.73 -2.96
CA GLU A 18 -16.05 11.96 -2.40
C GLU A 18 -16.39 10.87 -1.38
N LYS A 19 -16.14 9.60 -1.72
CA LYS A 19 -16.41 8.48 -0.80
C LYS A 19 -15.48 8.47 0.40
N VAL A 20 -14.20 8.77 0.21
CA VAL A 20 -13.22 8.88 1.30
C VAL A 20 -13.59 10.02 2.26
N SER A 21 -14.11 11.14 1.75
CA SER A 21 -14.50 12.30 2.56
C SER A 21 -15.60 12.02 3.58
N GLU A 22 -16.40 10.96 3.37
CA GLU A 22 -17.39 10.49 4.35
C GLU A 22 -16.74 9.99 5.65
N TYR A 23 -15.50 9.50 5.58
CA TYR A 23 -14.75 8.95 6.71
C TYR A 23 -13.64 9.91 7.18
N PHE A 24 -13.05 10.65 6.25
CA PHE A 24 -11.98 11.61 6.49
C PHE A 24 -12.38 12.98 5.94
N PRO A 25 -13.13 13.82 6.69
CA PRO A 25 -13.70 15.06 6.18
C PRO A 25 -12.71 16.11 5.68
N ASN A 26 -11.42 16.00 6.05
CA ASN A 26 -10.38 16.89 5.53
C ASN A 26 -9.96 16.52 4.10
N VAL A 27 -10.22 15.27 3.66
CA VAL A 27 -10.07 14.87 2.26
C VAL A 27 -11.24 15.46 1.48
N GLN A 28 -10.93 16.21 0.43
CA GLN A 28 -11.93 16.84 -0.44
C GLN A 28 -11.69 16.43 -1.90
N PRO A 29 -12.74 16.35 -2.72
CA PRO A 29 -12.58 16.21 -4.17
C PRO A 29 -11.71 17.34 -4.73
N ARG A 30 -10.87 17.01 -5.71
CA ARG A 30 -9.92 17.94 -6.32
C ARG A 30 -10.65 18.94 -7.21
N ASP A 31 -10.18 20.18 -7.24
CA ASP A 31 -10.67 21.22 -8.15
C ASP A 31 -9.73 21.35 -9.37
N LEU A 32 -10.29 21.63 -10.55
CA LEU A 32 -9.49 21.83 -11.77
C LEU A 32 -8.47 22.96 -11.63
N SER A 33 -8.74 23.97 -10.79
CA SER A 33 -7.81 25.08 -10.52
C SER A 33 -6.53 24.64 -9.80
N GLU A 34 -6.49 23.44 -9.22
CA GLU A 34 -5.29 22.84 -8.62
C GLU A 34 -4.32 22.28 -9.65
N PHE A 35 -4.70 22.24 -10.93
CA PHE A 35 -3.88 21.72 -12.01
C PHE A 35 -3.50 22.82 -13.00
N GLU A 36 -2.33 22.70 -13.61
CA GLU A 36 -2.08 23.28 -14.92
C GLU A 36 -2.66 22.33 -15.97
N ILE A 37 -3.50 22.86 -16.86
CA ILE A 37 -4.20 22.05 -17.86
C ILE A 37 -3.78 22.52 -19.25
N GLY A 38 -3.30 21.58 -20.06
CA GLY A 38 -2.90 21.80 -21.43
C GLY A 38 -3.29 20.61 -22.31
N THR A 39 -2.55 20.42 -23.39
CA THR A 39 -2.79 19.32 -24.33
C THR A 39 -1.48 18.64 -24.70
N ILE A 40 -1.50 17.32 -24.88
CA ILE A 40 -0.42 16.53 -25.49
C ILE A 40 -0.92 15.96 -26.81
N HIS A 41 -0.03 15.92 -27.79
CA HIS A 41 -0.32 15.32 -29.08
C HIS A 41 -0.04 13.81 -29.05
N GLU A 42 -1.08 13.01 -29.21
CA GLU A 42 -0.99 11.55 -29.21
C GLU A 42 -1.17 10.98 -30.61
N THR A 43 -0.30 10.04 -30.97
CA THR A 43 -0.30 9.39 -32.29
C THR A 43 -0.72 7.92 -32.24
N SER A 44 -0.89 7.36 -31.03
CA SER A 44 -1.41 6.01 -30.86
C SER A 44 -2.08 5.82 -29.50
N LEU A 45 -3.06 4.92 -29.43
CA LEU A 45 -3.68 4.54 -28.17
C LEU A 45 -2.80 3.53 -27.42
N SER A 46 -2.52 3.81 -26.14
CA SER A 46 -1.76 2.95 -25.23
C SER A 46 -2.26 1.49 -25.25
N VAL A 47 -1.31 0.56 -25.16
CA VAL A 47 -1.49 -0.91 -25.21
C VAL A 47 -1.98 -1.46 -26.56
N SER A 48 -3.00 -0.84 -27.17
CA SER A 48 -3.54 -1.31 -28.46
C SER A 48 -2.69 -0.90 -29.67
N HIS A 49 -1.83 0.11 -29.53
CA HIS A 49 -1.06 0.74 -30.62
C HIS A 49 -1.89 1.14 -31.83
N PHE A 50 -3.20 1.35 -31.62
CA PHE A 50 -4.10 1.82 -32.67
C PHE A 50 -3.74 3.27 -32.99
N ALA A 51 -3.41 3.54 -34.25
CA ALA A 51 -2.99 4.87 -34.68
C ALA A 51 -4.12 5.89 -34.53
N ILE A 52 -3.78 7.03 -33.95
CA ILE A 52 -4.63 8.21 -33.82
C ILE A 52 -3.81 9.45 -34.22
N ASP A 53 -4.43 10.61 -34.23
CA ASP A 53 -3.79 11.90 -34.51
C ASP A 53 -4.61 12.96 -33.77
N GLU A 54 -4.45 13.00 -32.44
CA GLU A 54 -5.35 13.75 -31.55
C GLU A 54 -4.57 14.51 -30.47
N ASP A 55 -4.97 15.77 -30.24
CA ASP A 55 -4.54 16.53 -29.08
C ASP A 55 -5.47 16.21 -27.90
N VAL A 56 -4.94 15.56 -26.86
CA VAL A 56 -5.68 15.14 -25.68
C VAL A 56 -5.37 16.02 -24.47
N PRO A 57 -6.31 16.24 -23.53
CA PRO A 57 -6.04 17.00 -22.31
C PRO A 57 -4.92 16.37 -21.48
N ALA A 58 -4.09 17.21 -20.89
CA ALA A 58 -3.07 16.83 -19.90
C ALA A 58 -3.10 17.71 -18.67
N PHE A 59 -2.91 17.08 -17.52
CA PHE A 59 -3.03 17.71 -16.22
C PHE A 59 -1.72 17.56 -15.46
N TRP A 60 -1.17 18.68 -15.00
CA TRP A 60 0.00 18.73 -14.14
C TRP A 60 -0.38 19.30 -12.79
N ASP A 61 -0.07 18.59 -11.71
CA ASP A 61 -0.39 19.03 -10.35
C ASP A 61 0.46 20.25 -9.97
N LYS A 62 -0.19 21.36 -9.61
CA LYS A 62 0.52 22.56 -9.14
C LYS A 62 1.24 22.35 -7.81
N ASN A 63 0.89 21.30 -7.06
CA ASN A 63 1.54 20.93 -5.81
C ASN A 63 2.72 19.97 -5.99
N GLN A 64 3.12 19.63 -7.23
CA GLN A 64 4.16 18.63 -7.51
C GLN A 64 5.50 18.90 -6.77
N GLU A 65 5.87 20.17 -6.58
CA GLU A 65 7.12 20.54 -5.89
C GLU A 65 7.13 20.16 -4.39
N ASN A 66 5.95 19.94 -3.78
CA ASN A 66 5.82 19.52 -2.39
C ASN A 66 5.66 17.99 -2.25
N ILE A 67 5.70 17.24 -3.35
CA ILE A 67 5.57 15.78 -3.32
C ILE A 67 6.97 15.18 -3.32
N GLU A 68 7.29 14.48 -2.22
CA GLU A 68 8.50 13.66 -2.11
C GLU A 68 8.20 12.24 -2.57
N ASP A 69 9.05 11.72 -3.47
CA ASP A 69 9.04 10.31 -3.87
C ASP A 69 10.08 9.52 -3.05
N ARG A 70 9.59 8.61 -2.20
CA ARG A 70 10.39 7.75 -1.33
C ARG A 70 10.46 6.31 -1.83
N THR A 71 9.95 6.01 -3.03
CA THR A 71 9.78 4.65 -3.56
C THR A 71 11.06 3.82 -3.52
N GLU A 72 12.22 4.44 -3.80
CA GLU A 72 13.53 3.76 -3.78
C GLU A 72 13.89 3.17 -2.41
N ASN A 73 13.41 3.75 -1.32
CA ASN A 73 13.64 3.24 0.04
C ASN A 73 12.93 1.91 0.30
N TYR A 74 12.02 1.51 -0.60
CA TYR A 74 11.18 0.33 -0.48
C TYR A 74 11.35 -0.63 -1.67
N ARG A 75 12.38 -0.45 -2.49
CA ARG A 75 12.64 -1.24 -3.72
C ARG A 75 12.72 -2.77 -3.50
N SER A 76 13.01 -3.21 -2.28
CA SER A 76 13.15 -4.62 -1.87
C SER A 76 11.85 -5.23 -1.36
N MET A 77 10.75 -4.47 -1.37
CA MET A 77 9.44 -4.94 -0.97
C MET A 77 9.01 -6.16 -1.78
N LYS A 78 8.35 -7.11 -1.10
CA LYS A 78 7.74 -8.25 -1.77
C LYS A 78 6.61 -7.76 -2.67
N LEU A 79 6.76 -7.99 -3.96
CA LEU A 79 5.77 -7.69 -4.99
C LEU A 79 5.66 -8.91 -5.92
N ASP A 80 4.48 -9.10 -6.51
CA ASP A 80 4.26 -10.07 -7.56
C ASP A 80 5.18 -9.77 -8.74
N GLN A 81 5.78 -10.81 -9.30
CA GLN A 81 6.81 -10.69 -10.33
C GLN A 81 6.28 -10.07 -11.63
N ASN A 82 4.98 -10.19 -11.90
CA ASN A 82 4.34 -9.61 -13.09
C ASN A 82 3.72 -8.24 -12.80
N TYR A 83 3.51 -7.90 -11.53
CA TYR A 83 2.81 -6.71 -11.09
C TYR A 83 3.62 -5.99 -10.00
N ASN A 84 4.72 -5.37 -10.41
CA ASN A 84 5.72 -4.79 -9.51
C ASN A 84 5.70 -3.25 -9.42
N ALA A 85 4.61 -2.61 -9.89
CA ALA A 85 4.48 -1.16 -9.72
C ALA A 85 4.31 -0.82 -8.24
N LEU A 86 5.12 0.13 -7.78
CA LEU A 86 5.16 0.63 -6.41
C LEU A 86 5.39 2.13 -6.47
N PHE A 87 4.69 2.88 -5.62
CA PHE A 87 4.89 4.31 -5.42
C PHE A 87 4.74 4.61 -3.93
N CYS A 88 5.67 5.34 -3.34
CA CYS A 88 5.58 5.76 -1.94
C CYS A 88 5.78 7.27 -1.86
N LEU A 89 4.68 8.03 -1.86
CA LEU A 89 4.71 9.50 -2.00
C LEU A 89 4.29 10.20 -0.71
N THR A 90 5.02 11.24 -0.30
CA THR A 90 4.65 12.09 0.83
C THR A 90 4.37 13.50 0.37
N ASN A 91 3.27 14.07 0.86
CA ASN A 91 2.87 15.44 0.59
C ASN A 91 3.32 16.36 1.73
N HIS A 92 4.24 17.26 1.44
CA HIS A 92 4.80 18.23 2.40
C HIS A 92 4.12 19.60 2.36
N LYS A 93 3.00 19.73 1.62
CA LYS A 93 2.23 20.98 1.58
C LYS A 93 1.68 21.31 2.96
N GLU A 94 1.76 22.57 3.37
CA GLU A 94 1.17 23.03 4.64
C GLU A 94 -0.30 22.58 4.76
N GLY A 95 -0.64 21.92 5.88
CA GLY A 95 -1.95 21.34 6.15
C GLY A 95 -2.11 19.87 5.75
N SER A 96 -1.14 19.26 5.04
CA SER A 96 -1.20 17.84 4.65
C SER A 96 -1.19 16.88 5.85
N GLU A 97 -0.60 17.28 6.98
CA GLU A 97 -0.55 16.50 8.23
C GLU A 97 -1.96 16.21 8.82
N GLU A 98 -2.99 16.92 8.36
CA GLU A 98 -4.39 16.68 8.76
C GLU A 98 -5.14 15.71 7.83
N LEU A 99 -4.48 15.24 6.75
CA LEU A 99 -5.00 14.28 5.80
C LEU A 99 -4.58 12.84 6.20
N PRO A 100 -5.33 11.81 5.80
CA PRO A 100 -4.95 10.43 6.10
C PRO A 100 -3.75 9.99 5.27
N ARG A 101 -3.02 9.01 5.80
CA ARG A 101 -2.06 8.18 5.06
C ARG A 101 -2.82 7.03 4.44
N VAL A 102 -2.64 6.81 3.13
CA VAL A 102 -3.40 5.82 2.39
C VAL A 102 -2.51 4.77 1.74
N LEU A 103 -3.00 3.53 1.75
CA LEU A 103 -2.47 2.46 0.91
C LEU A 103 -3.48 2.17 -0.20
N VAL A 104 -3.05 2.31 -1.45
CA VAL A 104 -3.89 2.09 -2.62
C VAL A 104 -3.41 0.86 -3.39
N PHE A 105 -4.25 -0.16 -3.47
CA PHE A 105 -4.07 -1.25 -4.43
C PHE A 105 -4.67 -0.80 -5.76
N GLN A 106 -3.84 -0.38 -6.70
CA GLN A 106 -4.29 0.22 -7.96
C GLN A 106 -3.85 -0.55 -9.20
N GLY A 107 -4.64 -0.45 -10.27
CA GLY A 107 -4.26 -0.99 -11.57
C GLY A 107 -3.38 -0.03 -12.36
N SER A 108 -2.94 -0.51 -13.53
CA SER A 108 -2.21 0.30 -14.52
C SER A 108 -2.92 1.59 -14.99
N TYR A 109 -4.19 1.79 -14.64
CA TYR A 109 -4.95 3.02 -14.89
C TYR A 109 -4.39 4.23 -14.12
N TYR A 110 -3.67 4.00 -13.02
CA TYR A 110 -3.08 5.04 -12.19
C TYR A 110 -1.55 5.12 -12.21
N ASN A 111 -0.85 4.11 -12.74
CA ASN A 111 0.63 4.05 -12.68
C ASN A 111 1.34 5.24 -13.37
N GLU A 112 0.70 5.86 -14.36
CA GLU A 112 1.19 7.06 -15.05
C GLU A 112 0.38 8.32 -14.67
N ARG A 113 -0.46 8.22 -13.64
CA ARG A 113 -1.51 9.18 -13.27
C ARG A 113 -1.57 9.48 -11.77
N LEU A 114 -0.41 9.43 -11.10
CA LEU A 114 -0.28 9.63 -9.65
C LEU A 114 -0.73 11.03 -9.20
N GLN A 115 -0.67 12.02 -10.10
CA GLN A 115 -0.99 13.43 -9.84
C GLN A 115 -2.39 13.66 -9.28
N TYR A 116 -3.33 12.75 -9.49
CA TYR A 116 -4.71 12.90 -9.00
C TYR A 116 -4.84 12.54 -7.51
N PHE A 117 -4.04 11.59 -7.01
CA PHE A 117 -4.06 11.17 -5.60
C PHE A 117 -2.98 11.80 -4.73
N GLN A 118 -1.77 12.03 -5.27
CA GLN A 118 -0.59 12.39 -4.46
C GLN A 118 -0.76 13.64 -3.57
N SER A 119 -1.61 14.59 -3.96
CA SER A 119 -1.88 15.81 -3.19
C SER A 119 -3.16 15.75 -2.36
N ALA A 120 -3.96 14.68 -2.47
CA ALA A 120 -5.21 14.50 -1.74
C ALA A 120 -5.00 13.87 -0.34
N PHE A 121 -3.78 13.40 -0.07
CA PHE A 121 -3.43 12.64 1.14
C PHE A 121 -2.13 13.17 1.76
N GLN A 122 -1.84 12.77 3.00
CA GLN A 122 -0.56 13.04 3.66
C GLN A 122 0.53 12.13 3.08
N GLU A 123 0.23 10.84 3.01
CA GLU A 123 1.03 9.83 2.35
C GLU A 123 0.13 9.06 1.39
N TYR A 124 0.61 8.87 0.16
CA TYR A 124 -0.02 8.08 -0.88
C TYR A 124 0.97 6.99 -1.28
N ASP A 125 0.80 5.84 -0.62
CA ASP A 125 1.51 4.63 -0.97
C ASP A 125 0.61 3.78 -1.87
N ALA A 126 1.16 3.33 -2.99
CA ALA A 126 0.43 2.56 -3.98
C ALA A 126 1.20 1.32 -4.40
N VAL A 127 0.54 0.18 -4.34
CA VAL A 127 1.02 -1.11 -4.80
C VAL A 127 0.14 -1.54 -5.97
N HIS A 128 0.73 -2.10 -7.02
CA HIS A 128 -0.08 -2.68 -8.09
C HIS A 128 -1.07 -3.68 -7.47
N ASN A 129 -2.34 -3.63 -7.83
CA ASN A 129 -3.35 -4.58 -7.38
C ASN A 129 -3.10 -6.00 -7.98
N TYR A 130 -4.15 -6.83 -8.08
CA TYR A 130 -4.08 -8.24 -8.48
C TYR A 130 -3.50 -9.10 -7.37
N GLU A 131 -2.51 -9.94 -7.68
CA GLU A 131 -1.99 -10.93 -6.74
C GLU A 131 -1.37 -10.29 -5.47
N ASN A 132 -0.83 -9.07 -5.56
CA ASN A 132 -0.36 -8.35 -4.37
C ASN A 132 -1.47 -8.12 -3.33
N LEU A 133 -2.73 -7.94 -3.75
CA LEU A 133 -3.83 -7.72 -2.80
C LEU A 133 -3.96 -8.89 -1.83
N LEU A 134 -3.59 -10.12 -2.23
CA LEU A 134 -3.72 -11.29 -1.38
C LEU A 134 -2.76 -11.27 -0.17
N ASP A 135 -1.72 -10.46 -0.23
CA ASP A 135 -0.75 -10.23 0.84
C ASP A 135 -0.96 -8.87 1.52
N PHE A 136 -2.20 -8.35 1.58
CA PHE A 136 -2.47 -7.02 2.16
C PHE A 136 -1.93 -6.83 3.59
N ASP A 137 -1.91 -7.89 4.39
CA ASP A 137 -1.38 -7.93 5.77
C ASP A 137 0.11 -7.60 5.82
N TYR A 138 0.89 -8.10 4.87
CA TYR A 138 2.31 -7.74 4.72
C TYR A 138 2.48 -6.23 4.49
N TYR A 139 1.69 -5.64 3.60
CA TYR A 139 1.76 -4.19 3.34
C TYR A 139 1.23 -3.37 4.52
N PHE A 140 0.25 -3.86 5.27
CA PHE A 140 -0.25 -3.18 6.46
C PHE A 140 0.82 -3.09 7.53
N ASN A 141 1.62 -4.14 7.73
CA ASN A 141 2.75 -4.10 8.66
C ASN A 141 3.77 -3.01 8.30
N ILE A 142 3.97 -2.75 7.00
CA ILE A 142 4.93 -1.75 6.52
C ILE A 142 4.35 -0.35 6.62
N PHE A 143 3.20 -0.10 6.00
CA PHE A 143 2.67 1.26 5.82
C PHE A 143 1.84 1.77 7.00
N GLN A 144 1.16 0.88 7.73
CA GLN A 144 0.21 1.23 8.80
C GLN A 144 -0.78 2.34 8.36
N PRO A 145 -1.52 2.14 7.24
CA PRO A 145 -2.34 3.17 6.64
C PRO A 145 -3.59 3.47 7.48
N ASP A 146 -4.08 4.71 7.39
CA ASP A 146 -5.35 5.12 8.00
C ASP A 146 -6.55 4.69 7.13
N CYS A 147 -6.34 4.61 5.80
CA CYS A 147 -7.33 4.17 4.83
C CYS A 147 -6.71 3.25 3.77
N VAL A 148 -7.43 2.21 3.39
CA VAL A 148 -7.05 1.31 2.28
C VAL A 148 -8.06 1.47 1.15
N ILE A 149 -7.55 1.70 -0.06
CA ILE A 149 -8.36 1.86 -1.27
C ILE A 149 -8.01 0.73 -2.23
N LEU A 150 -9.04 -0.01 -2.68
CA LEU A 150 -8.91 -0.95 -3.78
C LEU A 150 -9.52 -0.32 -5.03
N GLU A 151 -8.69 -0.09 -6.04
CA GLU A 151 -9.11 0.32 -7.37
C GLU A 151 -8.95 -0.85 -8.33
N THR A 152 -10.00 -1.15 -9.09
CA THR A 152 -10.00 -2.22 -10.09
C THR A 152 -10.89 -1.83 -11.26
N ALA A 153 -10.39 -2.04 -12.47
CA ALA A 153 -11.22 -1.96 -13.66
C ALA A 153 -12.23 -3.12 -13.65
N GLU A 154 -13.48 -2.85 -14.03
CA GLU A 154 -14.58 -3.83 -13.96
C GLU A 154 -14.24 -5.18 -14.62
N TYR A 155 -13.59 -5.16 -15.78
CA TYR A 155 -13.20 -6.39 -16.48
C TYR A 155 -12.08 -7.17 -15.77
N ALA A 156 -11.33 -6.53 -14.88
CA ALA A 156 -10.22 -7.12 -14.15
C ALA A 156 -10.63 -7.69 -12.79
N THR A 157 -11.87 -7.47 -12.35
CA THR A 157 -12.40 -8.03 -11.09
C THR A 157 -12.83 -9.49 -11.27
N ASN A 158 -11.87 -10.39 -11.53
CA ASN A 158 -12.13 -11.82 -11.72
C ASN A 158 -10.90 -12.69 -11.38
N GLY A 159 -11.12 -14.02 -11.39
CA GLY A 159 -10.12 -15.04 -11.06
C GLY A 159 -8.84 -15.09 -11.89
N ALA A 160 -8.77 -14.40 -13.04
CA ALA A 160 -7.54 -14.30 -13.83
C ALA A 160 -6.54 -13.27 -13.27
N TYR A 161 -7.02 -12.39 -12.39
CA TYR A 161 -6.27 -11.28 -11.80
C TYR A 161 -6.21 -11.38 -10.28
N PHE A 162 -7.23 -11.98 -9.66
CA PHE A 162 -7.27 -12.21 -8.22
C PHE A 162 -7.57 -13.68 -7.97
N SER A 163 -6.57 -14.45 -7.53
CA SER A 163 -6.73 -15.87 -7.25
C SER A 163 -7.89 -16.15 -6.28
N TYR A 164 -8.94 -16.84 -6.75
CA TYR A 164 -10.05 -17.25 -5.89
C TYR A 164 -9.59 -18.21 -4.80
N GLU A 165 -8.72 -19.16 -5.14
CA GLU A 165 -8.18 -20.11 -4.16
C GLU A 165 -7.34 -19.39 -3.10
N GLY A 166 -6.54 -18.42 -3.52
CA GLY A 166 -5.75 -17.63 -2.58
C GLY A 166 -6.62 -16.79 -1.65
N LEU A 167 -7.69 -16.17 -2.18
CA LEU A 167 -8.66 -15.43 -1.37
C LEU A 167 -9.46 -16.33 -0.42
N ASP A 168 -9.95 -17.48 -0.89
CA ASP A 168 -10.76 -18.42 -0.09
C ASP A 168 -9.94 -19.04 1.05
N ASN A 169 -8.64 -19.24 0.84
CA ASN A 169 -7.73 -19.84 1.82
C ASN A 169 -6.94 -18.82 2.65
N LYS A 170 -7.09 -17.51 2.39
CA LYS A 170 -6.36 -16.48 3.16
C LYS A 170 -6.87 -16.47 4.59
N GLU A 171 -6.00 -16.83 5.52
CA GLU A 171 -6.28 -16.78 6.95
C GLU A 171 -5.49 -15.65 7.61
N LEU A 172 -6.20 -14.64 8.12
CA LEU A 172 -5.60 -13.53 8.83
C LEU A 172 -5.41 -13.83 10.31
N ASN A 173 -4.40 -13.18 10.89
CA ASN A 173 -4.33 -13.08 12.33
C ASN A 173 -5.53 -12.26 12.87
N PRO A 174 -6.28 -12.78 13.85
CA PRO A 174 -7.23 -11.95 14.56
C PRO A 174 -6.50 -10.87 15.36
N VAL A 175 -7.17 -9.75 15.66
CA VAL A 175 -6.61 -8.75 16.57
C VAL A 175 -6.22 -9.41 17.89
N LEU A 176 -5.00 -9.17 18.37
CA LEU A 176 -4.53 -9.75 19.63
C LEU A 176 -5.13 -8.96 20.78
N ASP A 177 -5.81 -9.66 21.68
CA ASP A 177 -6.25 -9.09 22.95
C ASP A 177 -5.06 -8.99 23.91
N THR A 178 -4.33 -7.88 23.85
CA THR A 178 -3.13 -7.67 24.67
C THR A 178 -3.45 -7.58 26.17
N GLU A 179 -4.68 -7.24 26.55
CA GLU A 179 -5.09 -7.27 27.97
C GLU A 179 -5.19 -8.71 28.49
N LYS A 180 -5.74 -9.60 27.66
CA LYS A 180 -5.91 -11.02 28.01
C LYS A 180 -4.61 -11.82 27.89
N TYR A 181 -3.79 -11.54 26.89
CA TYR A 181 -2.59 -12.32 26.57
C TYR A 181 -1.28 -11.62 26.99
N GLY A 182 -1.34 -10.45 27.64
CA GLY A 182 -0.18 -9.64 28.02
C GLY A 182 0.89 -10.38 28.81
N ASP A 183 0.49 -11.24 29.76
CA ASP A 183 1.40 -12.05 30.58
C ASP A 183 2.10 -13.18 29.79
N GLN A 184 1.64 -13.47 28.57
CA GLN A 184 2.20 -14.48 27.67
C GLN A 184 3.09 -13.88 26.59
N LEU A 185 3.17 -12.54 26.50
CA LEU A 185 4.11 -11.87 25.60
C LEU A 185 5.54 -12.15 26.06
N ILE A 186 6.39 -12.53 25.11
CA ILE A 186 7.80 -12.82 25.34
C ILE A 186 8.63 -11.68 24.77
N GLU A 187 9.60 -11.15 25.50
CA GLU A 187 10.52 -10.15 24.95
C GLU A 187 11.28 -10.74 23.76
N LEU A 188 11.37 -10.01 22.64
CA LEU A 188 12.02 -10.48 21.41
C LEU A 188 13.47 -10.93 21.69
N SER A 189 14.17 -10.22 22.57
CA SER A 189 15.53 -10.55 23.05
C SER A 189 15.69 -11.92 23.72
N GLN A 190 14.58 -12.58 24.10
CA GLN A 190 14.57 -13.94 24.66
C GLN A 190 14.41 -15.03 23.59
N MET A 191 14.13 -14.63 22.34
CA MET A 191 13.99 -15.52 21.19
C MET A 191 15.32 -15.62 20.42
N ASP A 192 15.49 -16.69 19.65
CA ASP A 192 16.53 -16.76 18.63
C ASP A 192 15.97 -16.18 17.33
N TYR A 193 16.42 -15.00 16.94
CA TYR A 193 15.92 -14.27 15.78
C TYR A 193 17.07 -13.61 15.01
N SER A 194 16.78 -13.29 13.76
CA SER A 194 17.63 -12.50 12.90
C SER A 194 16.88 -11.25 12.44
N VAL A 195 17.63 -10.17 12.24
CA VAL A 195 17.11 -8.92 11.68
C VAL A 195 17.89 -8.60 10.43
N THR A 196 17.17 -8.29 9.36
CA THR A 196 17.74 -7.78 8.11
C THR A 196 17.12 -6.44 7.80
N GLN A 197 17.92 -5.55 7.20
CA GLN A 197 17.47 -4.24 6.76
C GLN A 197 17.88 -4.01 5.31
N ASP A 198 16.94 -3.61 4.46
CA ASP A 198 17.20 -3.11 3.11
C ASP A 198 16.35 -1.86 2.87
N GLY A 199 17.01 -0.71 2.71
CA GLY A 199 16.35 0.58 2.73
C GLY A 199 15.63 0.81 4.06
N ASN A 200 14.33 1.12 3.98
CA ASN A 200 13.45 1.32 5.12
C ASN A 200 12.78 0.04 5.61
N LEU A 201 12.92 -1.09 4.89
CA LEU A 201 12.32 -2.35 5.31
C LEU A 201 13.21 -3.05 6.32
N VAL A 202 12.64 -3.35 7.49
CA VAL A 202 13.26 -4.16 8.55
C VAL A 202 12.48 -5.46 8.67
N THR A 203 13.13 -6.58 8.40
CA THR A 203 12.54 -7.92 8.50
C THR A 203 13.13 -8.66 9.69
N ILE A 204 12.25 -9.07 10.60
CA ILE A 204 12.55 -9.98 11.71
C ILE A 204 12.18 -11.39 11.27
N SER A 205 13.14 -12.31 11.31
CA SER A 205 12.92 -13.72 10.97
C SER A 205 13.35 -14.63 12.13
N MET A 206 12.54 -15.63 12.47
CA MET A 206 12.83 -16.61 13.52
C MET A 206 12.18 -17.96 13.23
N ASP A 207 12.58 -19.01 13.96
CA ASP A 207 11.92 -20.30 13.90
C ASP A 207 10.54 -20.25 14.59
N ILE A 208 9.53 -20.89 13.98
CA ILE A 208 8.19 -21.01 14.56
C ILE A 208 8.25 -21.84 15.86
N PRO A 209 7.81 -21.31 17.01
CA PRO A 209 7.61 -22.11 18.22
C PRO A 209 6.52 -23.16 17.96
N ARG A 210 6.80 -24.44 18.27
CA ARG A 210 6.01 -25.60 17.81
C ARG A 210 4.47 -25.41 17.89
N GLU A 211 3.82 -25.73 16.77
CA GLU A 211 2.36 -25.75 16.54
C GLU A 211 1.66 -24.39 16.46
N ALA A 212 2.40 -23.27 16.43
CA ALA A 212 1.78 -21.96 16.24
C ALA A 212 1.16 -21.81 14.84
N GLN A 213 -0.10 -21.36 14.82
CA GLN A 213 -0.87 -20.98 13.65
C GLN A 213 -0.95 -19.46 13.48
N ARG A 214 -0.64 -18.70 14.53
CA ARG A 214 -0.63 -17.23 14.56
C ARG A 214 0.64 -16.73 15.22
N GLY A 215 1.13 -15.58 14.77
CA GLY A 215 2.32 -14.94 15.31
C GLY A 215 2.18 -13.43 15.29
N TYR A 216 2.51 -12.79 16.39
CA TYR A 216 2.35 -11.36 16.60
C TYR A 216 3.67 -10.74 17.05
N LEU A 217 3.94 -9.54 16.56
CA LEU A 217 5.02 -8.67 17.04
C LEU A 217 4.38 -7.40 17.59
N ILE A 218 4.73 -7.05 18.82
CA ILE A 218 4.25 -5.84 19.51
C ILE A 218 5.43 -4.91 19.70
N MET A 219 5.33 -3.68 19.19
CA MET A 219 6.33 -2.62 19.37
C MET A 219 5.62 -1.33 19.79
N GLY A 220 5.84 -0.91 21.04
CA GLY A 220 5.08 0.18 21.65
C GLY A 220 3.58 -0.11 21.70
N GLU A 221 2.78 0.73 21.06
CA GLU A 221 1.31 0.58 20.95
C GLU A 221 0.86 -0.15 19.67
N ARG A 222 1.81 -0.57 18.81
CA ARG A 222 1.50 -1.21 17.53
C ARG A 222 1.57 -2.73 17.64
N GLN A 223 0.65 -3.37 16.92
CA GLN A 223 0.63 -4.79 16.68
C GLN A 223 0.92 -5.03 15.19
N PHE A 224 1.83 -5.96 14.92
CA PHE A 224 2.18 -6.45 13.60
C PHE A 224 1.99 -7.96 13.55
N ASP A 225 1.79 -8.47 12.34
CA ASP A 225 1.54 -9.89 12.10
C ASP A 225 2.75 -10.58 11.50
N PHE A 226 3.20 -11.67 12.12
CA PHE A 226 4.15 -12.57 11.47
C PHE A 226 3.44 -13.39 10.38
N SER A 227 4.04 -13.41 9.20
CA SER A 227 3.78 -14.43 8.19
C SER A 227 4.45 -15.73 8.62
N LEU A 228 3.69 -16.83 8.66
CA LEU A 228 4.18 -18.14 9.09
C LEU A 228 4.31 -19.07 7.89
N ASP A 229 5.52 -19.56 7.64
CA ASP A 229 5.76 -20.67 6.71
C ASP A 229 5.87 -21.97 7.49
N GLN A 230 4.83 -22.80 7.41
CA GLN A 230 4.76 -24.08 8.11
C GLN A 230 5.68 -25.15 7.51
N GLU A 231 6.08 -25.01 6.24
CA GLU A 231 6.98 -25.96 5.57
C GLU A 231 8.43 -25.74 6.01
N SER A 232 8.89 -24.49 5.94
CA SER A 232 10.25 -24.12 6.38
C SER A 232 10.35 -23.89 7.89
N LYS A 233 9.19 -23.80 8.58
CA LYS A 233 9.06 -23.52 10.01
C LYS A 233 9.63 -22.17 10.42
N THR A 234 9.44 -21.16 9.58
CA THR A 234 9.90 -19.79 9.83
C THR A 234 8.74 -18.82 10.02
N ALA A 235 8.94 -17.84 10.89
CA ALA A 235 8.06 -16.70 11.08
C ALA A 235 8.81 -15.45 10.63
N GLU A 236 8.20 -14.65 9.75
CA GLU A 236 8.76 -13.39 9.26
C GLU A 236 7.80 -12.23 9.46
N CYS A 237 8.30 -11.11 9.97
CA CYS A 237 7.56 -9.86 10.08
C CYS A 237 8.41 -8.73 9.51
N THR A 238 7.93 -8.10 8.45
CA THR A 238 8.57 -6.92 7.84
C THR A 238 7.81 -5.67 8.24
N THR A 239 8.52 -4.67 8.75
CA THR A 239 7.97 -3.37 9.10
C THR A 239 8.79 -2.25 8.46
N ASP A 240 8.22 -1.04 8.44
CA ASP A 240 9.03 0.16 8.21
C ASP A 240 9.96 0.43 9.40
N ILE A 241 11.17 0.91 9.12
CA ILE A 241 12.19 1.27 10.11
C ILE A 241 11.69 2.30 11.13
N GLN A 242 10.78 3.20 10.75
CA GLN A 242 10.21 4.19 11.66
C GLN A 242 9.42 3.57 12.81
N TYR A 243 8.95 2.33 12.64
CA TYR A 243 8.21 1.59 13.66
C TYR A 243 9.07 0.57 14.42
N PHE A 244 10.29 0.30 13.94
CA PHE A 244 11.14 -0.72 14.53
C PHE A 244 11.74 -0.25 15.87
N GLN A 245 11.37 -0.94 16.96
CA GLN A 245 11.80 -0.63 18.31
C GLN A 245 12.26 -1.91 19.03
N GLU A 246 13.42 -2.42 18.63
CA GLU A 246 13.96 -3.72 19.06
C GLU A 246 13.96 -3.93 20.58
N ASP A 247 14.43 -2.95 21.34
CA ASP A 247 14.56 -3.03 22.81
C ASP A 247 13.22 -3.18 23.55
N SER A 248 12.11 -2.85 22.88
CA SER A 248 10.75 -2.93 23.44
C SER A 248 9.88 -3.97 22.74
N ALA A 249 10.44 -4.67 21.76
CA ALA A 249 9.72 -5.60 20.92
C ALA A 249 9.35 -6.85 21.71
N LYS A 250 8.08 -7.24 21.61
CA LYS A 250 7.54 -8.46 22.21
C LYS A 250 6.91 -9.32 21.15
N VAL A 251 6.93 -10.63 21.36
CA VAL A 251 6.31 -11.60 20.46
C VAL A 251 5.28 -12.44 21.19
N PHE A 252 4.33 -12.94 20.42
CA PHE A 252 3.36 -13.93 20.88
C PHE A 252 3.04 -14.88 19.74
N PHE A 253 3.00 -16.16 20.03
CA PHE A 253 2.66 -17.20 19.07
C PHE A 253 1.53 -18.05 19.65
N GLN A 254 0.51 -18.33 18.84
CA GLN A 254 -0.69 -19.09 19.21
C GLN A 254 -0.92 -20.23 18.24
#